data_AF-A0A7C5KUN5-F1
#
_entry.id   AF-A0A7C5KUN5-F1
#
_cell.length_a   1.000
_cell.length_b   1.000
_cell.length_c   1.000
_cell.angle_alpha   90.00
_cell.angle_beta   90.00
_cell.angle_gamma   90.00
#
_symmetry.space_group_name_H-M   'P 1'
#
loop_
_entity.id
_entity.type
_entity.pdbx_description
1 polymer ?
#
loop_
_entity_poly.entity_id
_entity_poly.type
_entity_poly.pdbx_seq_one_letter_code
_entity_poly.pdbx_strand_id
1 'polypeptide(L)'
;MKVNQKGIDLIKRYEGFRRQAYRDAVGVWTIGYGHTSRAGAPKVTAKLKITRAEGEEILKRDVAKFAAEIAPLINVPLSDDQFSALVSFAYNTGPAAFASSSVLRMVNAGRFDAVPNRLSLWVKAGGKTLKGLVRRRAAEAALFTASTATPGRASAQRPEAARGKPVGRSTTVMAALASTICGLFASLGARPGVLVSGLLVVVILAASGWIVRERWLKSRHEGV
;
A
#
# COMPACT_ATOMS: atom_id res chain seq x y z
N MET A 1 0.40 14.97 9.13
CA MET A 1 0.37 13.50 9.15
C MET A 1 1.66 13.01 9.78
N LYS A 2 1.59 12.19 10.82
CA LYS A 2 2.75 11.56 11.47
C LYS A 2 2.47 10.08 11.72
N VAL A 3 3.51 9.25 11.72
CA VAL A 3 3.37 7.85 12.11
C VAL A 3 3.27 7.78 13.64
N ASN A 4 2.22 7.15 14.13
CA ASN A 4 1.98 6.99 15.57
C ASN A 4 2.46 5.63 16.09
N GLN A 5 2.43 5.46 17.41
CA GLN A 5 2.93 4.25 18.06
C GLN A 5 2.16 2.99 17.63
N LYS A 6 0.84 3.09 17.38
CA LYS A 6 0.04 1.96 16.87
C LYS A 6 0.57 1.47 15.53
N GLY A 7 0.97 2.38 14.64
CA GLY A 7 1.61 2.06 13.37
C GLY A 7 2.94 1.33 13.54
N ILE A 8 3.80 1.83 14.42
CA ILE A 8 5.09 1.19 14.73
C ILE A 8 4.88 -0.22 15.28
N ASP A 9 3.98 -0.38 16.24
CA ASP A 9 3.68 -1.68 16.86
C ASP A 9 3.07 -2.67 15.87
N LEU A 10 2.26 -2.18 14.93
CA LEU A 10 1.70 -2.97 13.85
C LEU A 10 2.82 -3.52 12.94
N ILE A 11 3.76 -2.68 12.54
CA ILE A 11 4.91 -3.11 11.73
C ILE A 11 5.76 -4.12 12.51
N LYS A 12 6.10 -3.84 13.78
CA LYS A 12 6.85 -4.75 14.65
C LYS A 12 6.22 -6.14 14.73
N ARG A 13 4.89 -6.19 14.85
CA ARG A 13 4.11 -7.44 14.95
C ARG A 13 4.26 -8.32 13.70
N TYR A 14 4.24 -7.72 12.50
CA TYR A 14 4.23 -8.48 11.25
C TYR A 14 5.62 -8.75 10.66
N GLU A 15 6.59 -7.86 10.89
CA GLU A 15 7.98 -8.10 10.46
C GLU A 15 8.69 -9.10 11.40
N GLY A 16 8.42 -8.99 12.71
CA GLY A 16 9.12 -9.75 13.72
C GLY A 16 10.57 -9.28 13.93
N PHE A 17 11.15 -9.61 15.08
CA PHE A 17 12.51 -9.19 15.43
C PHE A 17 13.54 -10.30 15.17
N ARG A 18 14.62 -9.96 14.48
CA ARG A 18 15.78 -10.83 14.25
C ARG A 18 17.05 -10.22 14.86
N ARG A 19 17.54 -10.84 15.93
CA ARG A 19 18.73 -10.39 16.68
C ARG A 19 20.02 -10.45 15.84
N GLN A 20 20.14 -11.44 14.96
CA GLN A 20 21.33 -11.71 14.15
C GLN A 20 20.99 -11.48 12.67
N ALA A 21 21.94 -10.91 11.92
CA ALA A 21 21.77 -10.74 10.48
C ALA A 21 21.57 -12.09 9.77
N TYR A 22 20.69 -12.13 8.79
CA TYR A 22 20.40 -13.30 7.97
C TYR A 22 20.28 -12.89 6.49
N ARG A 23 20.39 -13.85 5.58
CA ARG A 23 20.05 -13.61 4.17
C ARG A 23 18.58 -13.90 3.95
N ASP A 24 17.87 -12.94 3.36
CA ASP A 24 16.48 -13.13 2.93
C ASP A 24 16.38 -14.08 1.71
N ALA A 25 15.15 -14.26 1.20
CA ALA A 25 14.89 -15.15 0.07
C ALA A 25 15.60 -14.77 -1.23
N VAL A 26 16.07 -13.52 -1.36
CA VAL A 26 16.81 -13.02 -2.53
C VAL A 26 18.32 -12.82 -2.24
N GLY A 27 18.78 -13.25 -1.06
CA GLY A 27 20.19 -13.27 -0.69
C GLY A 27 20.72 -11.96 -0.08
N VAL A 28 19.85 -11.01 0.27
CA VAL A 28 20.21 -9.71 0.86
C VAL A 28 20.33 -9.82 2.37
N TRP A 29 21.39 -9.23 2.93
CA TRP A 29 21.61 -9.17 4.37
C TRP A 29 20.56 -8.29 5.04
N THR A 30 19.80 -8.89 5.96
CA THR A 30 18.67 -8.29 6.67
C THR A 30 18.82 -8.51 8.18
N ILE A 31 18.42 -7.53 9.00
CA ILE A 31 18.47 -7.61 10.47
C ILE A 31 17.29 -6.87 11.12
N GLY A 32 17.02 -7.17 12.40
CA GLY A 32 16.01 -6.45 13.18
C GLY A 32 14.61 -6.70 12.64
N TYR A 33 13.90 -5.63 12.30
CA TYR A 33 12.54 -5.65 11.76
C TYR A 33 12.53 -5.46 10.22
N GLY A 34 13.45 -6.11 9.51
CA GLY A 34 13.53 -6.01 8.04
C GLY A 34 14.53 -4.97 7.50
N HIS A 35 15.43 -4.46 8.33
CA HIS A 35 16.43 -3.48 7.93
C HIS A 35 17.49 -4.07 7.01
N THR A 36 17.86 -3.32 5.96
CA THR A 36 18.95 -3.66 5.02
C THR A 36 19.89 -2.47 4.86
N SER A 37 21.14 -2.71 4.46
CA SER A 37 22.13 -1.63 4.24
C SER A 37 21.69 -0.57 3.22
N ARG A 38 20.75 -0.91 2.32
CA ARG A 38 20.18 0.04 1.35
C ARG A 38 19.31 1.09 2.04
N ALA A 39 18.72 0.77 3.19
CA ALA A 39 18.00 1.72 4.02
C ALA A 39 18.95 2.66 4.77
N GLY A 40 20.27 2.50 4.66
CA GLY A 40 21.29 3.35 5.29
C GLY A 40 21.99 2.64 6.45
N ALA A 41 22.46 3.40 7.43
CA ALA A 41 23.13 2.84 8.59
C ALA A 41 22.16 2.11 9.55
N PRO A 42 22.59 1.00 10.18
CA PRO A 42 23.92 0.38 10.06
C PRO A 42 24.08 -0.48 8.79
N LYS A 43 25.32 -0.57 8.29
CA LYS A 43 25.66 -1.55 7.24
C LYS A 43 25.46 -2.96 7.81
N VAL A 44 24.51 -3.69 7.26
CA VAL A 44 24.22 -5.07 7.66
C VAL A 44 25.28 -5.99 7.08
N THR A 45 25.97 -6.71 7.96
CA THR A 45 26.98 -7.71 7.62
C THR A 45 26.69 -9.02 8.34
N ALA A 46 27.28 -10.12 7.87
CA ALA A 46 27.02 -11.47 8.38
C ALA A 46 27.16 -11.63 9.90
N LYS A 47 28.06 -10.85 10.52
CA LYS A 47 28.35 -10.94 11.97
C LYS A 47 27.58 -9.92 12.80
N LEU A 48 26.80 -9.03 12.18
CA LEU A 48 26.07 -7.99 12.90
C LEU A 48 25.01 -8.62 13.81
N LYS A 49 25.01 -8.19 15.07
CA LYS A 49 23.99 -8.52 16.07
C LYS A 49 23.51 -7.22 16.71
N ILE A 50 22.21 -7.15 16.99
CA ILE A 50 21.59 -6.01 17.64
C ILE A 50 20.68 -6.49 18.77
N THR A 51 20.53 -5.66 19.78
CA THR A 51 19.50 -5.77 20.81
C THR A 51 18.13 -5.40 20.24
N ARG A 52 17.07 -5.73 20.99
CA ARG A 52 15.71 -5.33 20.59
C ARG A 52 15.56 -3.80 20.57
N ALA A 53 16.14 -3.10 21.55
CA ALA A 53 16.12 -1.64 21.62
C ALA A 53 16.79 -1.01 20.39
N GLU A 54 17.99 -1.47 20.02
CA GLU A 54 18.67 -1.01 18.81
C GLU A 54 17.84 -1.31 17.54
N GLY A 55 17.21 -2.48 17.47
CA GLY A 55 16.30 -2.83 16.38
C GLY A 55 15.09 -1.90 16.28
N GLU A 56 14.55 -1.46 17.40
CA GLU A 56 13.43 -0.51 17.44
C GLU A 56 13.85 0.89 17.01
N GLU A 57 15.04 1.35 17.40
CA GLU A 57 15.58 2.62 16.92
C GLU A 57 15.88 2.60 15.42
N ILE A 58 16.43 1.48 14.91
CA ILE A 58 16.59 1.27 13.47
C ILE A 58 15.23 1.32 12.77
N LEU A 59 14.23 0.59 13.28
CA LEU A 59 12.89 0.56 12.71
C LEU A 59 12.26 1.95 12.66
N LYS A 60 12.35 2.75 13.73
CA LYS A 60 11.80 4.13 13.73
C LYS A 60 12.41 4.97 12.61
N ARG A 61 13.72 4.87 12.38
CA ARG A 61 14.41 5.58 11.29
C ARG A 61 13.97 5.10 9.91
N ASP A 62 13.85 3.78 9.73
CA ASP A 62 13.39 3.21 8.47
C ASP A 62 11.96 3.65 8.18
N VAL A 63 11.06 3.53 9.17
CA VAL A 63 9.66 3.97 9.05
C VAL A 63 9.57 5.46 8.72
N ALA A 64 10.40 6.31 9.33
CA ALA A 64 10.44 7.73 9.01
C ALA A 64 10.83 7.98 7.54
N LYS A 65 11.75 7.20 6.98
CA LYS A 65 12.13 7.28 5.55
C LYS A 65 10.98 6.85 4.65
N PHE A 66 10.36 5.71 4.94
CA PHE A 66 9.17 5.26 4.19
C PHE A 66 8.03 6.27 4.26
N ALA A 67 7.77 6.85 5.44
CA ALA A 67 6.77 7.89 5.61
C ALA A 67 7.08 9.13 4.78
N ALA A 68 8.34 9.59 4.76
CA ALA A 68 8.77 10.71 3.95
C ALA A 68 8.68 10.43 2.44
N GLU A 69 8.90 9.20 2.01
CA GLU A 69 8.81 8.81 0.61
C GLU A 69 7.35 8.75 0.10
N ILE A 70 6.41 8.27 0.92
CA ILE A 70 5.01 8.15 0.49
C ILE A 70 4.17 9.40 0.75
N ALA A 71 4.54 10.24 1.72
CA ALA A 71 3.75 11.43 2.08
C ALA A 71 3.46 12.37 0.89
N PRO A 72 4.41 12.65 -0.02
CA PRO A 72 4.16 13.50 -1.20
C PRO A 72 3.18 12.91 -2.21
N LEU A 73 2.91 11.61 -2.14
CA LEU A 73 1.97 10.92 -3.03
C LEU A 73 0.50 11.07 -2.56
N ILE A 74 0.30 11.52 -1.33
CA ILE A 74 -1.01 11.64 -0.68
C ILE A 74 -1.48 13.08 -0.76
N ASN A 75 -2.58 13.30 -1.49
CA ASN A 75 -3.08 14.63 -1.84
C ASN A 75 -4.23 15.12 -0.94
N VAL A 76 -4.56 14.35 0.10
CA VAL A 76 -5.69 14.62 1.00
C VAL A 76 -5.22 14.59 2.46
N PRO A 77 -5.87 15.34 3.37
CA PRO A 77 -5.56 15.26 4.78
C PRO A 77 -5.95 13.86 5.31
N LEU A 78 -5.06 13.28 6.12
CA LEU A 78 -5.28 12.01 6.81
C LEU A 78 -5.06 12.18 8.32
N SER A 79 -5.82 11.41 9.09
CA SER A 79 -5.50 11.18 10.50
C SER A 79 -4.18 10.41 10.65
N ASP A 80 -3.56 10.51 11.82
CA ASP A 80 -2.31 9.78 12.09
C ASP A 80 -2.51 8.26 12.06
N ASP A 81 -3.69 7.75 12.44
CA ASP A 81 -4.04 6.33 12.33
C ASP A 81 -4.11 5.88 10.84
N GLN A 82 -4.78 6.66 9.99
CA GLN A 82 -4.84 6.38 8.55
C GLN A 82 -3.45 6.41 7.91
N PHE A 83 -2.67 7.46 8.18
CA PHE A 83 -1.32 7.58 7.64
C PHE A 83 -0.42 6.43 8.12
N SER A 84 -0.49 6.07 9.40
CA SER A 84 0.25 4.95 9.98
C SER A 84 -0.09 3.60 9.33
N ALA A 85 -1.36 3.35 9.02
CA ALA A 85 -1.77 2.14 8.29
C ALA A 85 -1.21 2.10 6.86
N LEU A 86 -1.20 3.24 6.15
CA LEU A 86 -0.61 3.34 4.82
C LEU A 86 0.91 3.15 4.83
N VAL A 87 1.60 3.67 5.85
CA VAL A 87 3.04 3.45 6.03
C VAL A 87 3.33 1.97 6.31
N SER A 88 2.54 1.28 7.15
CA SER A 88 2.67 -0.17 7.36
C SER A 88 2.48 -0.97 6.06
N PHE A 89 1.54 -0.55 5.22
CA PHE A 89 1.31 -1.16 3.92
C PHE A 89 2.51 -0.95 2.99
N ALA A 90 2.97 0.30 2.83
CA ALA A 90 4.11 0.64 2.00
C ALA A 90 5.40 -0.04 2.47
N TYR A 91 5.60 -0.19 3.79
CA TYR A 91 6.73 -0.94 4.35
C TYR A 91 6.74 -2.40 3.88
N ASN A 92 5.56 -3.02 3.75
CA ASN A 92 5.44 -4.41 3.30
C ASN A 92 5.62 -4.59 1.80
N THR A 93 4.99 -3.72 1.00
CA THR A 93 4.92 -3.89 -0.46
C THR A 93 6.00 -3.13 -1.21
N GLY A 94 6.65 -2.19 -0.54
CA GLY A 94 7.53 -1.21 -1.13
C GLY A 94 6.78 0.04 -1.63
N PRO A 95 7.49 1.19 -1.71
CA PRO A 95 6.93 2.49 -2.08
C PRO A 95 6.46 2.54 -3.54
N ALA A 96 7.14 1.88 -4.47
CA ALA A 96 6.73 1.82 -5.87
C ALA A 96 5.39 1.06 -6.07
N ALA A 97 5.20 -0.05 -5.34
CA ALA A 97 3.94 -0.79 -5.35
C ALA A 97 2.81 0.02 -4.69
N PHE A 98 3.12 0.75 -3.61
CA PHE A 98 2.18 1.68 -2.99
C PHE A 98 1.74 2.79 -3.95
N ALA A 99 2.68 3.43 -4.64
CA ALA A 99 2.44 4.53 -5.57
C ALA A 99 1.51 4.16 -6.72
N SER A 100 1.58 2.92 -7.21
CA SER A 100 0.72 2.39 -8.28
C SER A 100 -0.55 1.69 -7.76
N SER A 101 -0.76 1.66 -6.45
CA SER A 101 -1.83 0.86 -5.84
C SER A 101 -3.23 1.47 -6.02
N SER A 102 -4.22 0.59 -6.11
CA SER A 102 -5.63 1.01 -6.00
C SER A 102 -5.97 1.57 -4.62
N VAL A 103 -5.17 1.28 -3.59
CA VAL A 103 -5.30 1.85 -2.23
C VAL A 103 -5.05 3.36 -2.28
N LEU A 104 -3.89 3.78 -2.79
CA LEU A 104 -3.54 5.20 -2.91
C LEU A 104 -4.56 5.96 -3.78
N ARG A 105 -5.02 5.33 -4.87
CA ARG A 105 -6.07 5.92 -5.72
C ARG A 105 -7.37 6.17 -4.97
N MET A 106 -7.81 5.26 -4.09
CA MET A 106 -9.02 5.49 -3.28
C MET A 106 -8.78 6.56 -2.22
N VAL A 107 -7.60 6.58 -1.59
CA VAL A 107 -7.19 7.61 -0.62
C VAL A 107 -7.26 9.00 -1.26
N ASN A 108 -6.58 9.21 -2.39
CA ASN A 108 -6.54 10.52 -3.06
C ASN A 108 -7.89 10.93 -3.66
N ALA A 109 -8.80 9.98 -3.90
CA ALA A 109 -10.18 10.26 -4.29
C ALA A 109 -11.11 10.55 -3.09
N GLY A 110 -10.59 10.59 -1.86
CA GLY A 110 -11.39 10.76 -0.63
C GLY A 110 -12.30 9.58 -0.29
N ARG A 111 -12.16 8.45 -1.01
CA ARG A 111 -12.99 7.25 -0.85
C ARG A 111 -12.43 6.33 0.24
N PHE A 112 -12.39 6.85 1.47
CA PHE A 112 -11.80 6.16 2.62
C PHE A 112 -12.53 4.87 3.00
N ASP A 113 -13.84 4.80 2.76
CA ASP A 113 -14.69 3.61 2.92
C ASP A 113 -14.22 2.43 2.04
N ALA A 114 -13.66 2.73 0.86
CA ALA A 114 -13.20 1.72 -0.08
C ALA A 114 -11.81 1.17 0.23
N VAL A 115 -11.02 1.84 1.09
CA VAL A 115 -9.63 1.50 1.38
C VAL A 115 -9.46 0.09 1.98
N PRO A 116 -10.25 -0.34 2.99
CA PRO A 116 -10.19 -1.72 3.51
C PRO A 116 -10.32 -2.80 2.42
N ASN A 117 -11.26 -2.62 1.51
CA ASN A 117 -11.48 -3.55 0.40
C ASN A 117 -10.34 -3.53 -0.62
N ARG A 118 -9.63 -2.40 -0.79
CA ARG A 118 -8.43 -2.37 -1.63
C ARG A 118 -7.24 -3.03 -0.96
N LEU A 119 -7.08 -2.87 0.35
CA LEU A 119 -6.02 -3.56 1.12
C LEU A 119 -6.18 -5.09 1.04
N SER A 120 -7.41 -5.61 1.10
CA SER A 120 -7.66 -7.07 1.06
C SER A 120 -7.25 -7.74 -0.27
N LEU A 121 -7.01 -6.97 -1.33
CA LEU A 121 -6.48 -7.49 -2.60
C LEU A 121 -4.98 -7.84 -2.52
N TRP A 122 -4.25 -7.25 -1.57
CA TRP A 122 -2.80 -7.42 -1.39
C TRP A 122 -2.46 -8.58 -0.46
N VAL A 123 -3.03 -9.75 -0.75
CA VAL A 123 -2.90 -10.96 0.09
C VAL A 123 -2.20 -12.12 -0.60
N LYS A 124 -1.70 -11.92 -1.81
CA LYS A 124 -1.09 -12.98 -2.64
C LYS A 124 0.42 -12.79 -2.78
N ALA A 125 1.16 -13.90 -2.79
CA ALA A 125 2.54 -13.96 -3.25
C ALA A 125 2.76 -15.27 -4.03
N GLY A 126 3.51 -15.23 -5.13
CA GLY A 126 3.69 -16.40 -6.00
C GLY A 126 2.36 -17.00 -6.51
N GLY A 127 1.36 -16.14 -6.76
CA GLY A 127 0.02 -16.55 -7.20
C GLY A 127 -0.89 -17.13 -6.11
N LYS A 128 -0.39 -17.37 -4.89
CA LYS A 128 -1.14 -18.00 -3.80
C LYS A 128 -1.52 -16.99 -2.73
N THR A 129 -2.74 -17.11 -2.19
CA THR A 129 -3.17 -16.32 -1.03
C THR A 129 -2.43 -16.77 0.22
N LEU A 130 -1.82 -15.83 0.94
CA LEU A 130 -1.07 -16.08 2.16
C LEU A 130 -1.89 -15.65 3.39
N LYS A 131 -2.18 -16.60 4.30
CA LYS A 131 -2.91 -16.32 5.55
C LYS A 131 -2.27 -15.20 6.38
N GLY A 132 -0.95 -15.09 6.37
CA GLY A 132 -0.21 -14.02 7.05
C GLY A 132 -0.54 -12.64 6.49
N LEU A 133 -0.59 -12.49 5.17
CA LEU A 133 -0.97 -11.24 4.52
C LEU A 133 -2.44 -10.90 4.74
N VAL A 134 -3.34 -11.89 4.70
CA VAL A 134 -4.77 -11.67 5.03
C VAL A 134 -4.92 -11.03 6.41
N ARG A 135 -4.24 -11.60 7.43
CA ARG A 135 -4.27 -11.03 8.79
C ARG A 135 -3.65 -9.63 8.84
N ARG A 136 -2.55 -9.40 8.12
CA ARG A 136 -1.89 -8.09 8.06
C ARG A 136 -2.80 -7.01 7.49
N ARG A 137 -3.39 -7.28 6.32
CA ARG A 137 -4.30 -6.35 5.63
C ARG A 137 -5.54 -6.05 6.46
N ALA A 138 -6.08 -7.03 7.17
CA ALA A 138 -7.20 -6.82 8.09
C ALA A 138 -6.80 -5.89 9.26
N ALA A 139 -5.61 -6.06 9.84
CA ALA A 139 -5.16 -5.21 10.95
C ALA A 139 -4.81 -3.79 10.51
N GLU A 140 -4.24 -3.60 9.32
CA GLU A 140 -4.01 -2.26 8.75
C GLU A 140 -5.32 -1.58 8.39
N ALA A 141 -6.28 -2.32 7.83
CA ALA A 141 -7.63 -1.78 7.59
C ALA A 141 -8.29 -1.34 8.89
N ALA A 142 -8.20 -2.15 9.95
CA ALA A 142 -8.73 -1.80 11.27
C ALA A 142 -8.07 -0.54 11.84
N LEU A 143 -6.74 -0.41 11.73
CA LEU A 143 -6.04 0.81 12.13
C LEU A 143 -6.50 2.02 11.30
N PHE A 144 -6.62 1.86 9.98
CA PHE A 144 -7.06 2.92 9.08
C PHE A 144 -8.46 3.43 9.43
N THR A 145 -9.37 2.56 9.87
CA THR A 145 -10.74 2.92 10.25
C THR A 145 -10.91 3.30 11.72
N ALA A 146 -9.87 3.14 12.57
CA ALA A 146 -9.99 3.32 14.01
C ALA A 146 -10.36 4.76 14.41
N SER A 147 -9.76 5.76 13.77
CA SER A 147 -10.05 7.18 14.03
C SER A 147 -11.29 7.71 13.28
N THR A 148 -11.83 6.97 12.30
CA THR A 148 -13.14 7.28 11.71
C THR A 148 -14.30 6.83 12.59
N ALA A 149 -14.02 6.01 13.62
CA ALA A 149 -15.00 5.55 14.60
C ALA A 149 -14.92 6.39 15.87
N THR A 150 -15.39 7.64 15.84
CA THR A 150 -15.89 8.31 17.04
C THR A 150 -17.13 9.15 16.66
N PRO A 151 -18.23 9.02 17.43
CA PRO A 151 -19.58 9.28 16.98
C PRO A 151 -19.93 10.75 17.11
N GLY A 152 -19.79 11.49 16.01
CA GLY A 152 -20.46 12.76 15.81
C GLY A 152 -21.94 12.50 15.52
N ARG A 153 -22.72 12.18 16.56
CA ARG A 153 -24.16 12.44 16.52
C ARG A 153 -24.29 13.92 16.16
N ALA A 154 -24.82 14.19 14.98
CA ALA A 154 -25.25 15.51 14.60
C ALA A 154 -26.00 16.10 15.79
N SER A 155 -25.55 17.26 16.26
CA SER A 155 -26.35 18.13 17.10
C SER A 155 -27.60 18.48 16.29
N ALA A 156 -28.63 17.63 16.42
CA ALA A 156 -29.99 17.96 16.04
C ALA A 156 -30.49 18.99 17.05
N GLN A 157 -30.03 20.23 16.90
CA GLN A 157 -30.81 21.36 17.35
C GLN A 157 -32.01 21.43 16.41
N ARG A 158 -33.13 20.98 16.94
CA ARG A 158 -34.46 21.20 16.39
C ARG A 158 -34.84 22.65 16.67
N PRO A 159 -35.20 23.47 15.67
CA PRO A 159 -36.23 24.46 15.87
C PRO A 159 -37.58 23.87 15.48
N GLU A 160 -38.53 24.34 16.27
CA GLU A 160 -39.94 24.05 16.35
C GLU A 160 -40.73 24.41 15.07
N ALA A 161 -41.96 23.91 15.03
CA ALA A 161 -42.86 23.86 13.89
C ALA A 161 -43.16 25.19 13.19
N ALA A 162 -43.27 25.16 11.87
CA ALA A 162 -44.16 26.04 11.12
C ALA A 162 -44.97 25.21 10.11
N ARG A 163 -46.30 25.23 10.29
CA ARG A 163 -47.31 24.62 9.41
C ARG A 163 -47.42 25.42 8.11
N GLY A 164 -47.45 24.72 6.97
CA GLY A 164 -47.88 25.25 5.67
C GLY A 164 -48.37 24.09 4.78
N LYS A 165 -49.57 24.22 4.21
CA LYS A 165 -50.37 23.17 3.55
C LYS A 165 -49.83 22.72 2.17
N PRO A 166 -50.25 21.54 1.65
CA PRO A 166 -49.74 20.97 0.40
C PRO A 166 -50.57 21.39 -0.82
N VAL A 167 -49.98 21.28 -2.02
CA VAL A 167 -50.53 20.68 -3.26
C VAL A 167 -49.76 21.20 -4.47
N GLY A 168 -49.38 20.28 -5.36
CA GLY A 168 -48.84 20.58 -6.70
C GLY A 168 -48.27 19.34 -7.37
N ARG A 169 -49.13 18.40 -7.78
CA ARG A 169 -48.78 17.31 -8.71
C ARG A 169 -48.40 17.92 -10.06
N SER A 170 -47.29 17.46 -10.65
CA SER A 170 -47.23 17.32 -12.10
C SER A 170 -46.26 16.20 -12.50
N THR A 171 -46.86 15.15 -13.06
CA THR A 171 -46.31 14.05 -13.83
C THR A 171 -45.92 14.51 -15.25
N THR A 172 -44.87 13.92 -15.83
CA THR A 172 -44.64 13.52 -17.26
C THR A 172 -43.11 13.46 -17.48
N VAL A 173 -42.44 12.29 -17.38
CA VAL A 173 -42.23 11.20 -18.39
C VAL A 173 -41.30 11.58 -19.55
N MET A 174 -40.19 10.82 -19.68
CA MET A 174 -39.50 10.27 -20.88
C MET A 174 -37.98 10.20 -20.58
N ALA A 175 -37.32 9.04 -20.40
CA ALA A 175 -37.10 7.85 -21.24
C ALA A 175 -36.20 8.08 -22.48
N ALA A 176 -35.23 7.16 -22.65
CA ALA A 176 -34.24 7.00 -23.73
C ALA A 176 -32.95 7.86 -23.59
N LEU A 177 -31.72 7.36 -23.76
CA LEU A 177 -31.21 6.30 -24.64
C LEU A 177 -30.11 5.46 -23.98
N ALA A 178 -30.33 4.15 -23.95
CA ALA A 178 -29.25 3.16 -23.99
C ALA A 178 -28.96 2.86 -25.46
N SER A 179 -27.69 2.97 -25.88
CA SER A 179 -26.99 2.11 -26.87
C SER A 179 -25.90 2.87 -27.61
N THR A 180 -24.74 2.21 -27.73
CA THR A 180 -23.66 2.41 -28.72
C THR A 180 -22.92 3.75 -28.64
N ILE A 181 -21.62 3.80 -28.30
CA ILE A 181 -20.51 3.41 -29.20
C ILE A 181 -19.52 2.48 -28.47
N CYS A 182 -19.68 1.19 -28.75
CA CYS A 182 -18.54 0.32 -28.99
C CYS A 182 -18.05 0.67 -30.39
N GLY A 183 -16.91 1.36 -30.52
CA GLY A 183 -16.44 1.79 -31.84
C GLY A 183 -15.27 2.75 -31.81
N LEU A 184 -14.18 2.37 -31.14
CA LEU A 184 -12.84 2.74 -31.61
C LEU A 184 -11.79 1.75 -31.08
N PHE A 185 -11.98 0.47 -31.42
CA PHE A 185 -10.94 -0.55 -31.45
C PHE A 185 -11.07 -1.31 -32.77
N ALA A 186 -10.73 -0.64 -33.87
CA ALA A 186 -10.71 -1.28 -35.18
C ALA A 186 -9.77 -0.55 -36.15
N SER A 187 -8.48 -0.45 -35.80
CA SER A 187 -7.40 -0.38 -36.79
C SER A 187 -6.04 -0.65 -36.17
N LEU A 188 -5.86 -1.81 -35.52
CA LEU A 188 -4.58 -2.50 -35.29
C LEU A 188 -4.93 -3.84 -34.62
N GLY A 189 -4.82 -4.94 -35.37
CA GLY A 189 -5.29 -6.27 -35.01
C GLY A 189 -4.54 -6.93 -33.84
N ALA A 190 -4.71 -6.45 -32.61
CA ALA A 190 -4.12 -7.04 -31.41
C ALA A 190 -5.19 -7.36 -30.34
N ARG A 191 -5.20 -8.62 -29.89
CA ARG A 191 -6.15 -9.20 -28.93
C ARG A 191 -6.04 -8.55 -27.53
N PRO A 192 -7.15 -8.21 -26.84
CA PRO A 192 -7.14 -7.47 -25.56
C PRO A 192 -6.62 -8.25 -24.33
N GLY A 193 -6.12 -9.48 -24.50
CA GLY A 193 -5.45 -10.27 -23.46
C GLY A 193 -3.92 -10.19 -23.45
N VAL A 194 -3.31 -9.52 -24.43
CA VAL A 194 -1.84 -9.58 -24.63
C VAL A 194 -1.11 -8.33 -24.09
N LEU A 195 -1.78 -7.18 -23.97
CA LEU A 195 -1.13 -5.93 -23.55
C LEU A 195 -1.03 -5.73 -22.02
N VAL A 196 -1.99 -6.23 -21.24
CA VAL A 196 -1.91 -6.19 -19.75
C VAL A 196 -0.91 -7.24 -19.22
N SER A 197 -0.75 -8.32 -19.97
CA SER A 197 0.27 -9.36 -19.74
C SER A 197 1.67 -8.84 -20.09
N GLY A 198 1.78 -8.07 -21.17
CA GLY A 198 3.05 -7.48 -21.64
C GLY A 198 3.70 -6.55 -20.62
N LEU A 199 2.96 -5.64 -19.98
CA LEU A 199 3.55 -4.69 -19.03
C LEU A 199 4.02 -5.37 -17.72
N LEU A 200 3.29 -6.39 -17.26
CA LEU A 200 3.62 -7.13 -16.03
C LEU A 200 4.74 -8.17 -16.27
N VAL A 201 4.78 -8.75 -17.48
CA VAL A 201 5.91 -9.55 -17.97
C VAL A 201 7.12 -8.66 -18.22
N VAL A 202 6.98 -7.42 -18.70
CA VAL A 202 8.11 -6.48 -18.85
C VAL A 202 8.68 -6.06 -17.49
N VAL A 203 7.87 -5.90 -16.44
CA VAL A 203 8.39 -5.62 -15.09
C VAL A 203 9.10 -6.84 -14.48
N ILE A 204 8.57 -8.04 -14.68
CA ILE A 204 9.21 -9.28 -14.21
C ILE A 204 10.48 -9.60 -15.04
N LEU A 205 10.43 -9.41 -16.37
CA LEU A 205 11.55 -9.61 -17.28
C LEU A 205 12.62 -8.52 -17.15
N ALA A 206 12.26 -7.28 -16.83
CA ALA A 206 13.24 -6.23 -16.50
C ALA A 206 13.94 -6.54 -15.18
N ALA A 207 13.20 -7.06 -14.17
CA ALA A 207 13.80 -7.51 -12.92
C ALA A 207 14.72 -8.73 -13.13
N SER A 208 14.30 -9.75 -13.89
CA SER A 208 15.15 -10.92 -14.15
C SER A 208 16.29 -10.63 -15.13
N GLY A 209 16.08 -9.75 -16.12
CA GLY A 209 17.10 -9.31 -17.07
C GLY A 209 18.17 -8.44 -16.41
N TRP A 210 17.78 -7.58 -15.46
CA TRP A 210 18.72 -6.85 -14.59
C TRP A 210 19.57 -7.82 -13.77
N ILE A 211 18.95 -8.83 -13.14
CA ILE A 211 19.63 -9.86 -12.33
C ILE A 211 20.62 -10.69 -13.17
N VAL A 212 20.25 -11.04 -14.41
CA VAL A 212 21.15 -11.78 -15.32
C VAL A 212 22.29 -10.90 -15.81
N ARG A 213 22.04 -9.62 -16.13
CA ARG A 213 23.08 -8.65 -16.54
C ARG A 213 24.06 -8.36 -15.41
N GLU A 214 23.60 -8.21 -14.18
CA GLU A 214 24.46 -8.02 -13.00
C GLU A 214 25.34 -9.25 -12.75
N ARG A 215 24.80 -10.46 -12.93
CA ARG A 215 25.58 -11.70 -12.86
C ARG A 215 26.64 -11.79 -13.95
N TRP A 216 26.31 -11.39 -15.18
CA TRP A 216 27.25 -11.39 -16.30
C TRP A 216 28.41 -10.39 -16.12
N LEU A 217 28.11 -9.19 -15.61
CA LEU A 217 29.14 -8.19 -15.27
C LEU A 217 30.05 -8.68 -14.14
N LYS A 218 29.48 -9.36 -13.14
CA LYS A 218 30.24 -9.90 -12.01
C LYS A 218 31.17 -11.05 -12.41
N SER A 219 30.77 -11.91 -13.33
CA SER A 219 31.63 -12.96 -13.90
C SER A 219 32.81 -12.43 -14.73
N ARG A 220 32.79 -11.17 -15.20
CA ARG A 220 33.96 -10.54 -15.85
C ARG A 220 34.96 -9.94 -14.88
N HIS A 221 34.52 -9.62 -13.66
CA HIS A 221 35.40 -9.07 -12.61
C HIS A 221 36.01 -10.14 -11.70
N GLU A 222 35.47 -11.37 -11.72
CA GLU A 222 36.00 -12.52 -10.97
C GLU A 222 36.93 -13.42 -11.82
N GLY A 223 37.27 -12.99 -13.05
CA GLY A 223 38.13 -13.70 -14.00
C GLY A 223 39.48 -13.03 -14.31
N VAL A 224 39.94 -12.10 -13.46
CA VAL A 224 41.31 -11.53 -13.47
C VAL A 224 41.84 -11.54 -12.06
#